data_AF-U1R554-F1
#
_entry.id   AF-U1R554-F1
#
_cell.length_a   1.000
_cell.length_b   1.000
_cell.length_c   1.000
_cell.angle_alpha   90.00
_cell.angle_beta   90.00
_cell.angle_gamma   90.00
#
_symmetry.space_group_name_H-M   'P 1'
#
loop_
_entity.id
_entity.type
_entity.pdbx_description
1 polymer ?
#
loop_
_entity_poly.entity_id
_entity_poly.type
_entity_poly.pdbx_seq_one_letter_code
_entity_poly.pdbx_strand_id
1 'polypeptide(L)'
;AGERLPGPVGEAFGAAGRRRQTLGVDVERAFCGDAGPFVETPTTTGRATATLLAVAADAGPPAGELLTTEAERLDTLRDHERRARRAVATVTDTLEQTAALFGPLVGGATVALASGLDGLSAASAVGDGTTLSAATVGSAVGVYVLVLAAVLPTLAVGLRAGLDRSRVGYRVGRSLTSATATFLAATWVTGLLV
;
A
#
# COMPACT_ATOMS: atom_id res chain seq x y z
N ALA A 1 27.66 -11.96 13.80
CA ALA A 1 26.40 -11.19 13.68
C ALA A 1 26.52 -10.06 12.65
N GLY A 2 27.58 -9.24 12.70
CA GLY A 2 27.75 -8.10 11.76
C GLY A 2 27.71 -8.46 10.27
N GLU A 3 28.23 -9.62 9.87
CA GLU A 3 28.25 -10.07 8.46
C GLU A 3 26.86 -10.42 7.88
N ARG A 4 25.85 -10.65 8.73
CA ARG A 4 24.47 -10.95 8.27
C ARG A 4 23.59 -9.70 8.15
N LEU A 5 24.04 -8.57 8.67
CA LEU A 5 23.30 -7.32 8.69
C LEU A 5 23.89 -6.40 7.61
N PRO A 6 23.12 -6.02 6.57
CA PRO A 6 23.64 -5.13 5.54
C PRO A 6 23.75 -3.69 6.04
N GLY A 7 24.73 -2.97 5.52
CA GLY A 7 24.87 -1.52 5.69
C GLY A 7 25.34 -1.08 7.09
N PRO A 8 25.02 0.17 7.49
CA PRO A 8 25.58 0.82 8.69
C PRO A 8 25.34 0.05 10.00
N VAL A 9 24.24 -0.71 10.07
CA VAL A 9 23.90 -1.52 11.24
C VAL A 9 24.87 -2.70 11.39
N GLY A 10 25.21 -3.38 10.30
CA GLY A 10 26.18 -4.49 10.35
C GLY A 10 27.57 -4.04 10.75
N GLU A 11 27.99 -2.88 10.26
CA GLU A 11 29.26 -2.24 10.63
C GLU A 11 29.30 -1.92 12.12
N ALA A 12 28.24 -1.34 12.68
CA ALA A 12 28.11 -1.07 14.11
C ALA A 12 28.21 -2.34 14.96
N PHE A 13 27.46 -3.40 14.61
CA PHE A 13 27.52 -4.69 15.33
C PHE A 13 28.89 -5.37 15.20
N GLY A 14 29.55 -5.26 14.04
CA GLY A 14 30.90 -5.75 13.83
C GLY A 14 31.94 -5.00 14.68
N ALA A 15 31.85 -3.67 14.72
CA ALA A 15 32.73 -2.83 15.53
C ALA A 15 32.59 -3.12 17.04
N ALA A 16 31.35 -3.21 17.54
CA ALA A 16 31.09 -3.58 18.92
C ALA A 16 31.59 -5.00 19.26
N GLY A 17 31.41 -5.97 18.35
CA GLY A 17 31.91 -7.34 18.52
C GLY A 17 33.44 -7.41 18.63
N ARG A 18 34.16 -6.73 17.72
CA ARG A 18 35.63 -6.62 17.78
C ARG A 18 36.08 -5.98 19.09
N ARG A 19 35.44 -4.89 19.50
CA ARG A 19 35.74 -4.18 20.75
C ARG A 19 35.58 -5.08 21.97
N ARG A 20 34.52 -5.87 22.02
CA ARG A 20 34.27 -6.83 23.09
C ARG A 20 35.37 -7.90 23.17
N GLN A 21 35.81 -8.40 22.02
CA GLN A 21 36.85 -9.44 21.94
C GLN A 21 38.26 -8.91 22.25
N THR A 22 38.57 -7.68 21.84
CA THR A 22 39.89 -7.06 22.07
C THR A 22 40.02 -6.44 23.47
N LEU A 23 38.96 -5.81 23.99
CA LEU A 23 39.01 -5.04 25.26
C LEU A 23 38.34 -5.76 26.44
N GLY A 24 37.64 -6.88 26.23
CA GLY A 24 36.97 -7.62 27.30
C GLY A 24 35.85 -6.85 28.02
N VAL A 25 35.30 -5.82 27.39
CA VAL A 25 34.23 -4.97 27.96
C VAL A 25 32.85 -5.60 27.80
N ASP A 26 31.90 -5.24 28.65
CA ASP A 26 30.52 -5.73 28.53
C ASP A 26 29.81 -5.19 27.27
N VAL A 27 28.70 -5.84 26.92
CA VAL A 27 27.95 -5.55 25.68
C VAL A 27 27.49 -4.09 25.64
N GLU A 28 26.94 -3.55 26.72
CA GLU A 28 26.51 -2.15 26.76
C GLU A 28 27.67 -1.19 26.53
N ARG A 29 28.82 -1.44 27.17
CA ARG A 29 30.04 -0.62 27.01
C ARG A 29 30.66 -0.77 25.63
N ALA A 30 30.50 -1.91 24.98
CA ALA A 30 30.96 -2.13 23.60
C ALA A 30 30.16 -1.31 22.58
N PHE A 31 28.86 -1.07 22.84
CA PHE A 31 27.97 -0.32 21.95
C PHE A 31 27.89 1.19 22.28
N CYS A 32 27.84 1.54 23.56
CA CYS A 32 27.54 2.89 24.05
C CYS A 32 28.70 3.58 24.80
N GLY A 33 29.82 2.89 25.03
CA GLY A 33 31.01 3.51 25.65
C GLY A 33 31.66 4.54 24.73
N ASP A 34 32.64 5.30 25.23
CA ASP A 34 33.21 6.52 24.60
C ASP A 34 33.71 6.39 23.15
N ALA A 35 33.95 5.18 22.66
CA ALA A 35 34.30 4.89 21.27
C ALA A 35 33.47 3.72 20.70
N GLY A 36 32.20 3.65 21.13
CA GLY A 36 31.20 2.72 20.64
C GLY A 36 30.45 3.28 19.42
N PRO A 37 29.94 2.41 18.55
CA PRO A 37 29.28 2.81 17.30
C PRO A 37 28.04 3.71 17.49
N PHE A 38 27.42 3.73 18.67
CA PHE A 38 26.28 4.61 18.97
C PHE A 38 26.67 5.96 19.57
N VAL A 39 27.96 6.25 19.75
CA VAL A 39 28.43 7.59 20.16
C VAL A 39 28.27 8.58 19.00
N GLU A 40 28.61 8.15 17.79
CA GLU A 40 28.52 8.99 16.59
C GLU A 40 27.08 9.16 16.08
N THR A 41 26.22 8.15 16.29
CA THR A 41 24.80 8.20 15.90
C THR A 41 23.89 7.72 17.03
N PRO A 42 23.66 8.56 18.06
CA PRO A 42 22.85 8.17 19.21
C PRO A 42 21.38 8.09 18.83
N THR A 43 20.81 6.88 18.85
CA THR A 43 19.37 6.67 18.70
C THR A 43 18.77 6.07 19.96
N THR A 44 17.55 6.47 20.30
CA THR A 44 16.82 5.95 21.47
C THR A 44 16.62 4.44 21.34
N THR A 45 16.25 3.99 20.14
CA THR A 45 16.09 2.57 19.80
C THR A 45 17.41 1.80 19.87
N GLY A 46 18.51 2.36 19.37
CA GLY A 46 19.83 1.73 19.43
C GLY A 46 20.30 1.52 20.87
N ARG A 47 20.12 2.53 21.74
CA ARG A 47 20.43 2.42 23.17
C ARG A 47 19.57 1.36 23.88
N ALA A 48 18.25 1.39 23.68
CA ALA A 48 17.35 0.39 24.26
C ALA A 48 17.71 -1.04 23.82
N THR A 49 18.10 -1.21 22.55
CA THR A 49 18.55 -2.50 22.02
C THR A 49 19.87 -2.94 22.65
N ALA A 50 20.84 -2.03 22.83
CA ALA A 50 22.10 -2.33 23.50
C ALA A 50 21.90 -2.74 24.97
N THR A 51 21.01 -2.05 25.69
CA THR A 51 20.66 -2.41 27.08
C THR A 51 19.99 -3.79 27.16
N LEU A 52 19.03 -4.09 26.27
CA LEU A 52 18.40 -5.41 26.21
C LEU A 52 19.41 -6.53 25.90
N LEU A 53 20.33 -6.28 24.96
CA LEU A 53 21.40 -7.22 24.64
C LEU A 53 22.38 -7.41 25.78
N ALA A 54 22.65 -6.37 26.57
CA ALA A 54 23.49 -6.46 27.75
C ALA A 54 22.85 -7.31 28.85
N VAL A 55 21.56 -7.07 29.14
CA VAL A 55 20.80 -7.90 30.09
C VAL A 55 20.77 -9.37 29.64
N ALA A 56 20.56 -9.63 28.34
CA ALA A 56 20.57 -10.98 27.81
C ALA A 56 21.95 -11.65 27.84
N ALA A 57 23.02 -10.87 27.61
CA ALA A 57 24.39 -11.38 27.69
C ALA A 57 24.78 -11.73 29.12
N ASP A 58 24.33 -10.95 30.10
CA ASP A 58 24.55 -11.19 31.53
C ASP A 58 23.77 -12.43 32.03
N ALA A 59 22.54 -12.61 31.54
CA ALA A 59 21.73 -13.80 31.81
C ALA A 59 22.24 -15.08 31.13
N GLY A 60 23.16 -14.97 30.16
CA GLY A 60 23.88 -16.10 29.56
C GLY A 60 23.15 -16.85 28.44
N PRO A 61 23.62 -18.07 28.09
CA PRO A 61 23.13 -18.85 26.94
C PRO A 61 21.61 -19.05 26.82
N PRO A 62 20.85 -19.38 27.90
CA PRO A 62 19.41 -19.64 27.76
C PRO A 62 18.60 -18.39 27.41
N ALA A 63 19.05 -17.20 27.82
CA ALA A 63 18.41 -15.94 27.44
C ALA A 63 18.63 -15.64 25.94
N GLY A 64 19.82 -15.95 25.42
CA GLY A 64 20.10 -15.83 23.99
C GLY A 64 19.21 -16.72 23.12
N GLU A 65 19.01 -17.98 23.53
CA GLU A 65 18.16 -18.95 22.80
C GLU A 65 16.68 -18.54 22.78
N LEU A 66 16.19 -17.99 23.90
CA LEU A 66 14.84 -17.42 23.98
C LEU A 66 14.68 -16.21 23.04
N LEU A 67 15.66 -15.30 23.04
CA LEU A 67 15.63 -14.13 22.15
C LEU A 67 15.66 -14.53 20.67
N THR A 68 16.45 -15.53 20.29
CA THR A 68 16.46 -16.03 18.92
C THR A 68 15.13 -16.70 18.55
N THR A 69 14.53 -17.44 19.49
CA THR A 69 13.23 -18.09 19.27
C THR A 69 12.11 -17.06 19.08
N GLU A 70 12.08 -16.02 19.91
CA GLU A 70 11.11 -14.92 19.75
C GLU A 70 11.38 -14.11 18.47
N ALA A 71 12.65 -13.91 18.10
CA ALA A 71 12.99 -13.27 16.83
C ALA A 71 12.48 -14.07 15.62
N GLU A 72 12.59 -15.41 15.65
CA GLU A 72 12.06 -16.32 14.64
C GLU A 72 10.53 -16.19 14.51
N ARG A 73 9.83 -16.06 15.65
CA ARG A 73 8.37 -15.81 15.68
C ARG A 73 8.02 -14.46 15.06
N LEU A 74 8.77 -13.40 15.37
CA LEU A 74 8.56 -12.08 14.78
C LEU A 74 8.81 -12.06 13.28
N ASP A 75 9.84 -12.77 12.81
CA ASP A 75 10.11 -12.88 11.36
C ASP A 75 9.04 -13.68 10.64
N THR A 76 8.53 -14.74 11.26
CA THR A 76 7.35 -15.46 10.76
C THR A 76 6.14 -14.54 10.65
N LEU A 77 5.81 -13.77 11.69
CA LEU A 77 4.70 -12.81 11.66
C LEU A 77 4.87 -11.75 10.57
N ARG A 78 6.07 -11.19 10.42
CA ARG A 78 6.37 -10.24 9.35
C ARG A 78 6.18 -10.85 7.97
N ASP A 79 6.51 -12.13 7.80
CA ASP A 79 6.32 -12.80 6.53
C ASP A 79 4.84 -13.07 6.23
N HIS A 80 4.06 -13.45 7.24
CA HIS A 80 2.60 -13.56 7.14
C HIS A 80 1.95 -12.22 6.80
N GLU A 81 2.37 -11.14 7.45
CA GLU A 81 1.90 -9.79 7.15
C GLU A 81 2.24 -9.39 5.71
N ARG A 82 3.47 -9.63 5.24
CA ARG A 82 3.87 -9.36 3.86
C ARG A 82 3.02 -10.13 2.85
N ARG A 83 2.70 -11.39 3.12
CA ARG A 83 1.82 -12.21 2.27
C ARG A 83 0.40 -11.69 2.26
N ALA A 84 -0.17 -11.37 3.43
CA ALA A 84 -1.51 -10.80 3.54
C ALA A 84 -1.63 -9.47 2.79
N ARG A 85 -0.65 -8.57 2.98
CA ARG A 85 -0.57 -7.28 2.26
C ARG A 85 -0.49 -7.48 0.74
N ARG A 86 0.28 -8.46 0.26
CA ARG A 86 0.34 -8.81 -1.17
C ARG A 86 -0.97 -9.37 -1.69
N ALA A 87 -1.63 -10.26 -0.95
CA ALA A 87 -2.91 -10.83 -1.34
C ALA A 87 -3.98 -9.73 -1.48
N VAL A 88 -4.10 -8.84 -0.48
CA VAL A 88 -5.00 -7.68 -0.54
C VAL A 88 -4.64 -6.78 -1.73
N ALA A 89 -3.35 -6.56 -1.97
CA ALA A 89 -2.91 -5.79 -3.13
C ALA A 89 -3.38 -6.44 -4.44
N THR A 90 -3.11 -7.71 -4.67
CA THR A 90 -3.52 -8.41 -5.89
C THR A 90 -5.03 -8.37 -6.13
N VAL A 91 -5.83 -8.60 -5.09
CA VAL A 91 -7.30 -8.53 -5.19
C VAL A 91 -7.74 -7.12 -5.55
N THR A 92 -7.14 -6.10 -4.92
CA THR A 92 -7.48 -4.71 -5.18
C THR A 92 -7.09 -4.27 -6.59
N ASP A 93 -5.91 -4.65 -7.09
CA ASP A 93 -5.50 -4.34 -8.48
C ASP A 93 -6.46 -5.00 -9.48
N THR A 94 -6.92 -6.22 -9.18
CA THR A 94 -7.90 -6.90 -10.02
C THR A 94 -9.23 -6.16 -10.03
N LEU A 95 -9.74 -5.75 -8.86
CA LEU A 95 -10.97 -4.96 -8.75
C LEU A 95 -10.84 -3.59 -9.42
N GLU A 96 -9.68 -2.94 -9.32
CA GLU A 96 -9.37 -1.67 -9.99
C GLU A 96 -9.36 -1.84 -11.52
N GLN A 97 -8.68 -2.88 -12.02
CA GLN A 97 -8.69 -3.25 -13.44
C GLN A 97 -10.12 -3.54 -13.93
N THR A 98 -10.93 -4.24 -13.12
CA THR A 98 -12.32 -4.54 -13.48
C THR A 98 -13.19 -3.30 -13.49
N ALA A 99 -13.07 -2.44 -12.48
CA ALA A 99 -13.80 -1.19 -12.40
C ALA A 99 -13.43 -0.22 -13.52
N ALA A 100 -12.15 -0.18 -13.92
CA ALA A 100 -11.65 0.72 -14.96
C ALA A 100 -12.07 0.29 -16.38
N LEU A 101 -12.15 -1.02 -16.66
CA LEU A 101 -12.45 -1.52 -18.01
C LEU A 101 -13.88 -2.01 -18.17
N PHE A 102 -14.36 -2.89 -17.29
CA PHE A 102 -15.67 -3.52 -17.46
C PHE A 102 -16.81 -2.61 -17.01
N GLY A 103 -16.59 -1.80 -15.97
CA GLY A 103 -17.59 -0.82 -15.50
C GLY A 103 -18.08 0.12 -16.61
N PRO A 104 -17.18 0.84 -17.31
CA PRO A 104 -17.55 1.70 -18.44
C PRO A 104 -18.14 0.93 -19.61
N LEU A 105 -17.66 -0.27 -19.92
CA LEU A 105 -18.12 -1.05 -21.07
C LEU A 105 -19.56 -1.54 -20.89
N VAL A 106 -19.89 -2.07 -19.70
CA VAL A 106 -21.26 -2.46 -19.35
C VAL A 106 -22.17 -1.24 -19.25
N GLY A 107 -21.70 -0.15 -18.65
CA GLY A 107 -22.43 1.11 -18.59
C GLY A 107 -22.77 1.65 -19.99
N GLY A 108 -21.79 1.69 -20.89
CA GLY A 108 -21.96 2.11 -22.27
C GLY A 108 -22.91 1.22 -23.07
N ALA A 109 -22.81 -0.10 -22.93
CA ALA A 109 -23.73 -1.05 -23.56
C ALA A 109 -25.18 -0.85 -23.08
N THR A 110 -25.37 -0.60 -21.78
CA THR A 110 -26.69 -0.34 -21.19
C THR A 110 -27.30 0.95 -21.73
N VAL A 111 -26.49 2.00 -21.85
CA VAL A 111 -26.93 3.28 -22.45
C VAL A 111 -27.28 3.08 -23.92
N ALA A 112 -26.46 2.39 -24.70
CA ALA A 112 -26.74 2.12 -26.11
C ALA A 112 -28.06 1.34 -26.31
N LEU A 113 -28.34 0.36 -25.44
CA LEU A 113 -29.62 -0.36 -25.45
C LEU A 113 -30.79 0.56 -25.09
N ALA A 114 -30.64 1.42 -24.08
CA ALA A 114 -31.67 2.39 -23.72
C ALA A 114 -31.96 3.36 -24.89
N SER A 115 -30.92 3.86 -25.58
CA SER A 115 -31.06 4.70 -26.78
C SER A 115 -31.78 3.98 -27.92
N GLY A 116 -31.49 2.69 -28.11
CA GLY A 116 -32.15 1.86 -29.12
C GLY A 116 -33.63 1.63 -28.83
N LEU A 117 -34.00 1.46 -27.55
CA LEU A 117 -35.40 1.35 -27.12
C LEU A 117 -36.15 2.68 -27.26
N ASP A 118 -35.52 3.81 -26.91
CA ASP A 118 -36.07 5.16 -27.16
C ASP A 118 -36.32 5.35 -28.67
N GLY A 119 -35.35 4.99 -29.53
CA GLY A 119 -35.51 5.07 -30.99
C GLY A 119 -36.62 4.16 -31.55
N LEU A 120 -36.79 2.96 -31.00
CA LEU A 120 -37.85 2.02 -31.39
C LEU A 120 -39.24 2.47 -30.93
N SER A 121 -39.32 3.09 -29.75
CA SER A 121 -40.55 3.69 -29.20
C SER A 121 -40.94 5.01 -29.90
N ALA A 122 -39.97 5.73 -30.49
CA ALA A 122 -40.24 6.85 -31.36
C ALA A 122 -40.73 6.40 -32.76
N ALA A 123 -40.25 5.25 -33.24
CA ALA A 123 -40.65 4.67 -34.54
C ALA A 123 -41.97 3.87 -34.49
N SER A 124 -42.34 3.37 -33.31
CA SER A 124 -43.57 2.60 -33.07
C SER A 124 -44.42 3.40 -32.11
N ALA A 125 -45.65 3.82 -32.47
CA ALA A 125 -46.55 4.60 -31.62
C ALA A 125 -47.10 3.81 -30.40
N VAL A 126 -46.21 3.23 -29.60
CA VAL A 126 -46.50 2.41 -28.43
C VAL A 126 -46.38 3.32 -27.20
N GLY A 127 -47.53 3.77 -26.72
CA GLY A 127 -47.86 4.03 -25.30
C GLY A 127 -46.96 4.96 -24.49
N ASP A 128 -47.58 6.03 -23.98
CA ASP A 128 -47.13 7.03 -23.00
C ASP A 128 -46.74 6.45 -21.62
N GLY A 129 -45.78 5.53 -21.59
CA GLY A 129 -45.07 5.13 -20.39
C GLY A 129 -43.95 6.14 -20.14
N THR A 130 -43.80 6.62 -18.91
CA THR A 130 -42.70 7.51 -18.50
C THR A 130 -41.35 6.79 -18.66
N THR A 131 -40.81 6.80 -19.88
CA THR A 131 -39.47 6.30 -20.17
C THR A 131 -38.47 7.35 -19.73
N LEU A 132 -37.50 6.93 -18.92
CA LEU A 132 -36.38 7.80 -18.57
C LEU A 132 -35.54 7.98 -19.82
N SER A 133 -35.47 9.22 -20.33
CA SER A 133 -34.64 9.57 -21.49
C SER A 133 -33.23 9.01 -21.33
N ALA A 134 -32.72 8.36 -22.39
CA ALA A 134 -31.37 7.79 -22.43
C ALA A 134 -30.27 8.79 -22.00
N ALA A 135 -30.47 10.09 -22.20
CA ALA A 135 -29.55 11.15 -21.75
C ALA A 135 -29.47 11.25 -20.20
N THR A 136 -30.59 11.04 -19.51
CA THR A 136 -30.67 11.08 -18.04
C THR A 136 -30.01 9.85 -17.43
N VAL A 137 -30.21 8.68 -18.06
CA VAL A 137 -29.58 7.42 -17.63
C VAL A 137 -28.07 7.46 -17.90
N GLY A 138 -27.65 7.94 -19.08
CA GLY A 138 -26.24 8.07 -19.43
C GLY A 138 -25.47 9.02 -18.52
N SER A 139 -26.05 10.17 -18.16
CA SER A 139 -25.42 11.10 -17.22
C SER A 139 -25.33 10.52 -15.81
N ALA A 140 -26.37 9.84 -15.30
CA ALA A 140 -26.33 9.19 -13.99
C ALA A 140 -25.28 8.07 -13.91
N VAL A 141 -25.20 7.21 -14.93
CA VAL A 141 -24.20 6.13 -15.01
C VAL A 141 -22.79 6.70 -15.16
N GLY A 142 -22.62 7.75 -15.98
CA GLY A 142 -21.33 8.43 -16.16
C GLY A 142 -20.79 9.02 -14.86
N VAL A 143 -21.65 9.70 -14.09
CA VAL A 143 -21.29 10.24 -12.76
C VAL A 143 -20.93 9.10 -11.80
N TYR A 144 -21.70 8.00 -11.78
CA TYR A 144 -21.42 6.84 -10.93
C TYR A 144 -20.05 6.22 -11.22
N VAL A 145 -19.70 6.04 -12.50
CA VAL A 145 -18.40 5.51 -12.93
C VAL A 145 -17.25 6.45 -12.55
N LEU A 146 -17.43 7.77 -12.70
CA LEU A 146 -16.45 8.80 -12.30
C LEU A 146 -16.17 8.75 -10.79
N VAL A 147 -17.23 8.62 -9.99
CA VAL A 147 -17.13 8.48 -8.53
C VAL A 147 -16.42 7.17 -8.16
N LEU A 148 -16.77 6.03 -8.77
CA LEU A 148 -16.10 4.76 -8.50
C LEU A 148 -14.60 4.81 -8.85
N ALA A 149 -14.26 5.42 -9.99
CA ALA A 149 -12.89 5.57 -10.47
C ALA A 149 -12.04 6.49 -9.57
N ALA A 150 -12.65 7.41 -8.83
CA ALA A 150 -11.95 8.22 -7.84
C ALA A 150 -11.83 7.52 -6.48
N VAL A 151 -12.89 6.85 -6.03
CA VAL A 151 -12.97 6.26 -4.69
C VAL A 151 -12.12 5.00 -4.54
N LEU A 152 -12.14 4.10 -5.53
CA LEU A 152 -11.43 2.81 -5.45
C LEU A 152 -9.89 2.97 -5.38
N PRO A 153 -9.23 3.79 -6.22
CA PRO A 153 -7.79 4.01 -6.12
C PRO A 153 -7.41 4.74 -4.82
N THR A 154 -8.25 5.68 -4.37
CA THR A 154 -8.03 6.40 -3.11
C THR A 154 -8.04 5.44 -1.91
N LEU A 155 -8.99 4.51 -1.87
CA LEU A 155 -9.06 3.45 -0.86
C LEU A 155 -7.89 2.46 -0.97
N ALA A 156 -7.52 2.05 -2.19
CA ALA A 156 -6.40 1.16 -2.44
C ALA A 156 -5.07 1.74 -1.94
N VAL A 157 -4.84 3.04 -2.18
CA VAL A 157 -3.65 3.75 -1.71
C VAL A 157 -3.69 3.96 -0.19
N GLY A 158 -4.85 4.30 0.37
CA GLY A 158 -5.05 4.46 1.81
C GLY A 158 -4.76 3.17 2.60
N LEU A 159 -5.19 2.02 2.09
CA LEU A 159 -4.98 0.71 2.71
C LEU A 159 -3.54 0.20 2.57
N ARG A 160 -2.86 0.48 1.45
CA ARG A 160 -1.49 -0.03 1.19
C ARG A 160 -0.39 0.76 1.91
N ALA A 161 -0.57 2.06 2.09
CA ALA A 161 0.50 2.94 2.57
C ALA A 161 0.47 3.18 4.09
N GLY A 162 -0.65 2.89 4.77
CA GLY A 162 -0.90 3.41 6.11
C GLY A 162 -1.05 4.93 6.10
N LEU A 163 -1.61 5.49 7.17
CA LEU A 163 -1.82 6.94 7.34
C LEU A 163 -0.50 7.70 7.59
N ASP A 164 0.46 7.60 6.68
CA ASP A 164 1.65 8.46 6.67
C ASP A 164 1.40 9.65 5.74
N ARG A 165 0.90 10.74 6.33
CA ARG A 165 0.27 11.91 5.69
C ARG A 165 1.09 12.50 4.54
N SER A 166 2.41 12.39 4.57
CA SER A 166 3.34 13.04 3.62
C SER A 166 3.55 12.26 2.32
N ARG A 167 3.55 10.91 2.35
CA ARG A 167 3.74 10.07 1.14
C ARG A 167 2.43 9.74 0.44
N VAL A 168 1.33 9.74 1.18
CA VAL A 168 -0.02 9.54 0.63
C VAL A 168 -0.39 10.68 -0.33
N GLY A 169 -0.05 11.94 0.00
CA GLY A 169 -0.40 13.11 -0.82
C GLY A 169 0.15 13.06 -2.26
N TYR A 170 1.41 12.66 -2.45
CA TYR A 170 2.05 12.66 -3.77
C TYR A 170 1.53 11.54 -4.70
N ARG A 171 1.25 10.34 -4.16
CA ARG A 171 0.69 9.24 -4.94
C ARG A 171 -0.80 9.42 -5.23
N VAL A 172 -1.57 9.94 -4.28
CA VAL A 172 -2.97 10.29 -4.48
C VAL A 172 -3.10 11.34 -5.58
N GLY A 173 -2.25 12.38 -5.56
CA GLY A 173 -2.19 13.38 -6.62
C GLY A 173 -2.00 12.77 -8.01
N ARG A 174 -1.05 11.85 -8.18
CA ARG A 174 -0.79 11.21 -9.48
C ARG A 174 -1.94 10.32 -9.95
N SER A 175 -2.57 9.59 -9.04
CA SER A 175 -3.75 8.75 -9.37
C SER A 175 -4.97 9.58 -9.74
N LEU A 176 -5.14 10.75 -9.11
CA LEU A 176 -6.24 11.66 -9.39
C LEU A 176 -6.07 12.28 -10.78
N THR A 177 -4.85 12.62 -11.18
CA THR A 177 -4.56 13.13 -12.54
C THR A 177 -4.82 12.06 -13.60
N SER A 178 -4.41 10.81 -13.37
CA SER A 178 -4.65 9.74 -14.34
C SER A 178 -6.14 9.39 -14.44
N ALA A 179 -6.86 9.32 -13.32
CA ALA A 179 -8.30 9.07 -13.31
C ALA A 179 -9.08 10.19 -14.02
N THR A 180 -8.70 11.45 -13.79
CA THR A 180 -9.31 12.60 -14.48
C THR A 180 -9.06 12.53 -15.99
N ALA A 181 -7.86 12.15 -16.42
CA ALA A 181 -7.52 11.98 -17.83
C ALA A 181 -8.29 10.82 -18.49
N THR A 182 -8.40 9.67 -17.81
CA THR A 182 -9.16 8.51 -18.31
C THR A 182 -10.66 8.80 -18.40
N PHE A 183 -11.22 9.53 -17.43
CA PHE A 183 -12.62 9.94 -17.49
C PHE A 183 -12.90 10.89 -18.65
N LEU A 184 -12.08 11.93 -18.81
CA LEU A 184 -12.22 12.88 -19.93
C LEU A 184 -12.10 12.16 -21.28
N ALA A 185 -11.14 11.24 -21.42
CA ALA A 185 -10.97 10.45 -22.63
C ALA A 185 -12.19 9.56 -22.93
N ALA A 186 -12.75 8.90 -21.92
CA ALA A 186 -13.95 8.09 -22.07
C ALA A 186 -15.13 8.95 -22.54
N THR A 187 -15.39 10.10 -21.89
CA THR A 187 -16.46 11.01 -22.31
C THR A 187 -16.28 11.54 -23.73
N TRP A 188 -15.05 11.79 -24.15
CA TRP A 188 -14.73 12.26 -25.50
C TRP A 188 -14.98 11.17 -26.56
N VAL A 189 -14.55 9.93 -26.28
CA VAL A 189 -14.76 8.79 -27.19
C VAL A 189 -16.24 8.44 -27.31
N THR A 190 -16.99 8.46 -26.21
CA THR A 190 -18.44 8.20 -26.25
C THR A 190 -19.19 9.28 -27.03
N GLY A 191 -18.78 10.54 -26.91
CA GLY A 191 -19.36 11.65 -27.68
C GLY A 191 -19.02 11.65 -29.17
N LEU A 192 -17.98 10.93 -29.59
CA LEU A 192 -17.58 10.77 -30.99
C LEU A 192 -18.27 9.59 -31.70
N LEU A 193 -18.80 8.64 -30.93
CA LEU A 193 -19.37 7.39 -31.43
C LEU A 193 -20.90 7.46 -31.65
N VAL A 194 -21.53 8.53 -31.15
CA VAL A 194 -22.95 8.89 -31.33
C VAL A 194 -23.04 10.03 -32.33
#